data_AF-A0A2K8WZU1-F1
#
_entry.id   AF-A0A2K8WZU1-F1
#
_cell.length_a   1.000
_cell.length_b   1.000
_cell.length_c   1.000
_cell.angle_alpha   90.00
_cell.angle_beta   90.00
_cell.angle_gamma   90.00
#
_symmetry.space_group_name_H-M   'P 1'
#
loop_
_entity.id
_entity.type
_entity.pdbx_description
1 polymer ?
#
loop_
_entity_poly.entity_id
_entity_poly.type
_entity_poly.pdbx_seq_one_letter_code
_entity_poly.pdbx_strand_id
1 'polypeptide(L)'
;MKYLYLLIITSILISCSESKFEYKELEDCNFDIVKLKEQTKIKVLSYSGGKYCDNKSKYYYQFIGVNQETLDTVRILSLCQKYEFVEGKKIGSFSSKGNMSDLIDKIGNQYGLDNSSDEKMVVFNKERSDFELGNHITAIGSLGFQ
;
A
#
# COMPACT_ATOMS: atom_id res chain seq x y z
N MET A 1 56.85 7.57 30.64
CA MET A 1 55.59 8.14 30.11
C MET A 1 55.59 8.00 28.60
N LYS A 2 54.75 7.13 28.03
CA LYS A 2 54.49 7.05 26.59
C LYS A 2 53.01 6.75 26.43
N TYR A 3 52.21 7.81 26.29
CA TYR A 3 50.84 7.73 25.82
C TYR A 3 50.90 7.71 24.30
N LEU A 4 50.64 6.55 23.68
CA LEU A 4 50.45 6.46 22.24
C LEU A 4 48.99 6.07 21.97
N TYR A 5 48.18 7.11 21.90
CA TYR A 5 46.99 7.30 21.08
C TYR A 5 46.28 6.02 20.57
N LEU A 6 45.22 5.68 21.31
CA LEU A 6 43.85 5.63 20.81
C LEU A 6 43.71 5.23 19.33
N LEU A 7 43.74 3.93 19.05
CA LEU A 7 43.14 3.36 17.85
C LEU A 7 41.63 3.60 17.93
N ILE A 8 41.19 4.74 17.40
CA ILE A 8 39.77 4.99 17.12
C ILE A 8 39.40 3.97 16.04
N ILE A 9 38.79 2.88 16.49
CA ILE A 9 37.99 1.99 15.66
C ILE A 9 36.80 2.84 15.21
N THR A 10 36.98 3.61 14.14
CA THR A 10 35.88 4.15 13.34
C THR A 10 35.21 2.96 12.69
N SER A 11 34.36 2.31 13.48
CA SER A 11 33.28 1.47 13.02
C SER A 11 32.48 2.36 12.08
N ILE A 12 32.79 2.29 10.79
CA ILE A 12 31.92 2.76 9.73
C ILE A 12 30.68 1.90 9.89
N LEU A 13 29.74 2.38 10.72
CA LEU A 13 28.36 1.96 10.68
C LEU A 13 27.91 2.33 9.27
N ILE A 14 28.10 1.38 8.36
CA ILE A 14 27.41 1.31 7.09
C ILE A 14 25.94 1.34 7.51
N SER A 15 25.38 2.55 7.56
CA SER A 15 23.96 2.77 7.73
C SER A 15 23.34 2.15 6.48
N CYS A 16 22.96 0.88 6.61
CA CYS A 16 22.16 0.20 5.61
C CYS A 16 20.88 1.03 5.56
N SER A 17 20.75 1.88 4.54
CA SER A 17 19.58 2.74 4.37
C SER A 17 18.37 1.83 4.25
N GLU A 18 17.67 1.60 5.36
CA GLU A 18 16.48 0.78 5.36
C GLU A 18 15.46 1.42 4.40
N SER A 19 14.85 0.59 3.56
CA SER A 19 13.73 1.02 2.73
C SER A 19 12.63 1.60 3.64
N LYS A 20 12.12 2.79 3.27
CA LYS A 20 10.94 3.42 3.89
C LYS A 20 9.67 2.59 3.74
N PHE A 21 9.69 1.64 2.80
CA PHE A 21 8.57 0.76 2.51
C PHE A 21 8.83 -0.66 3.00
N GLU A 22 7.78 -1.26 3.53
CA GLU A 22 7.65 -2.68 3.82
C GLU A 22 6.69 -3.29 2.78
N TYR A 23 6.94 -4.54 2.42
CA TYR A 23 6.16 -5.27 1.43
C TYR A 23 5.66 -6.54 2.11
N LYS A 24 4.34 -6.74 2.13
CA LYS A 24 3.72 -7.97 2.68
C LYS A 24 2.91 -8.67 1.61
N GLU A 25 2.86 -9.99 1.68
CA GLU A 25 1.95 -10.74 0.81
C GLU A 25 0.51 -10.36 1.12
N LEU A 26 -0.32 -10.32 0.07
CA LEU A 26 -1.74 -10.01 0.24
C LEU A 26 -2.43 -11.01 1.17
N GLU A 27 -2.00 -12.27 1.17
CA GLU A 27 -2.58 -13.36 1.98
C GLU A 27 -2.25 -13.25 3.46
N ASP A 28 -1.09 -12.68 3.80
CA ASP A 28 -0.69 -12.38 5.18
C ASP A 28 -1.45 -11.18 5.76
N CYS A 29 -2.14 -10.43 4.90
CA CYS A 29 -2.93 -9.28 5.32
C CYS A 29 -4.33 -9.73 5.75
N ASN A 30 -4.64 -9.53 7.03
CA ASN A 30 -5.98 -9.77 7.55
C ASN A 30 -6.95 -8.64 7.13
N PHE A 31 -7.51 -8.74 5.92
CA PHE A 31 -8.42 -7.74 5.34
C PHE A 31 -9.81 -8.29 5.10
N ASP A 32 -10.82 -7.52 5.51
CA ASP A 32 -12.20 -7.74 5.08
C ASP A 32 -12.47 -7.02 3.76
N ILE A 33 -12.61 -7.79 2.68
CA ILE A 33 -12.87 -7.25 1.34
C ILE A 33 -14.35 -6.94 1.18
N VAL A 34 -14.66 -5.70 0.84
CA VAL A 34 -16.02 -5.22 0.57
C VAL A 34 -16.16 -4.63 -0.82
N LYS A 35 -17.41 -4.53 -1.28
CA LYS A 35 -17.77 -3.78 -2.48
C LYS A 35 -18.15 -2.36 -2.08
N LEU A 36 -17.38 -1.38 -2.51
CA LEU A 36 -17.77 0.03 -2.42
C LEU A 36 -18.61 0.44 -3.62
N LYS A 37 -19.53 1.39 -3.41
CA LYS A 37 -20.34 1.96 -4.47
C LYS A 37 -19.46 2.79 -5.41
N GLU A 38 -19.73 2.70 -6.71
CA GLU A 38 -19.10 3.58 -7.71
C GLU A 38 -19.26 5.06 -7.32
N GLN A 39 -18.23 5.86 -7.60
CA GLN A 39 -18.17 7.29 -7.30
C GLN A 39 -18.17 7.66 -5.81
N THR A 40 -18.04 6.69 -4.90
CA THR A 40 -17.89 6.96 -3.45
C THR A 40 -16.75 7.94 -3.23
N LYS A 41 -17.01 9.00 -2.46
CA LYS A 41 -16.04 10.06 -2.18
C LYS A 41 -15.15 9.64 -1.01
N ILE A 42 -13.85 9.50 -1.27
CA ILE A 42 -12.86 9.07 -0.30
C ILE A 42 -11.90 10.22 -0.02
N LYS A 43 -11.91 10.77 1.19
CA LYS A 43 -10.88 11.71 1.65
C LYS A 43 -9.62 10.93 1.99
N VAL A 44 -8.57 11.06 1.19
CA VAL A 44 -7.32 10.33 1.39
C VAL A 44 -6.57 10.84 2.62
N LEU A 45 -6.16 9.92 3.49
CA LEU A 45 -5.34 10.16 4.68
C LEU A 45 -3.90 9.66 4.48
N SER A 46 -3.75 8.51 3.81
CA SER A 46 -2.45 7.94 3.47
C SER A 46 -2.43 7.34 2.08
N TYR A 47 -1.25 7.32 1.48
CA TYR A 47 -0.98 6.64 0.22
C TYR A 47 0.40 6.01 0.26
N SER A 48 0.46 4.73 -0.11
CA SER A 48 1.69 3.95 -0.21
C SER A 48 1.71 3.22 -1.55
N GLY A 49 2.60 3.68 -2.43
CA GLY A 49 2.78 3.08 -3.77
C GLY A 49 4.17 2.51 -4.02
N GLY A 50 5.16 2.77 -3.16
CA GLY A 50 6.54 2.35 -3.48
C GLY A 50 7.07 2.99 -4.76
N LYS A 51 8.12 2.39 -5.36
CA LYS A 51 8.94 3.04 -6.40
C LYS A 51 8.54 2.70 -7.85
N TYR A 52 7.98 1.52 -8.11
CA TYR A 52 7.78 1.00 -9.47
C TYR A 52 6.32 0.60 -9.71
N CYS A 53 5.69 1.30 -10.65
CA CYS A 53 4.43 0.90 -11.24
C CYS A 53 4.76 0.53 -12.68
N ASP A 54 5.02 -0.75 -12.89
CA ASP A 54 5.20 -1.36 -14.20
C ASP A 54 4.40 -2.66 -14.28
N ASN A 55 4.09 -3.11 -15.49
CA ASN A 55 3.26 -4.28 -15.73
C ASN A 55 3.93 -5.62 -15.30
N LYS A 56 5.19 -5.58 -14.85
CA LYS A 56 5.96 -6.75 -14.39
C LYS A 56 5.94 -6.87 -12.87
N SER A 57 5.84 -5.75 -12.19
CA SER A 57 5.87 -5.60 -10.74
C SER A 57 4.47 -5.77 -10.16
N LYS A 58 4.32 -6.78 -9.29
CA LYS A 58 3.01 -7.24 -8.76
C LYS A 58 2.68 -6.55 -7.43
N TYR A 59 2.89 -5.23 -7.39
CA TYR A 59 2.67 -4.44 -6.19
C TYR A 59 1.28 -3.82 -6.19
N TYR A 60 0.58 -3.99 -5.06
CA TYR A 60 -0.60 -3.22 -4.73
C TYR A 60 -0.21 -1.94 -4.05
N TYR A 61 -0.67 -0.86 -4.67
CA TYR A 61 -0.61 0.45 -4.10
C TYR A 61 -1.84 0.60 -3.22
N GLN A 62 -1.70 1.27 -2.09
CA GLN A 62 -2.81 1.45 -1.19
C GLN A 62 -3.11 2.92 -0.96
N PHE A 63 -4.40 3.22 -0.88
CA PHE A 63 -4.91 4.45 -0.30
C PHE A 63 -5.64 4.09 0.98
N ILE A 64 -5.40 4.82 2.05
CA ILE A 64 -6.27 4.76 3.23
C ILE A 64 -6.97 6.11 3.34
N GLY A 65 -8.27 6.10 3.48
CA GLY A 65 -9.08 7.30 3.51
C GLY A 65 -10.40 7.11 4.24
N VAL A 66 -11.16 8.19 4.31
CA VAL A 66 -12.48 8.20 4.96
C VAL A 66 -13.56 8.29 3.89
N ASN A 67 -14.49 7.34 3.89
CA ASN A 67 -15.72 7.44 3.12
C ASN A 67 -16.52 8.66 3.60
N GLN A 68 -16.75 9.64 2.72
CA GLN A 68 -17.43 10.89 3.11
C GLN A 68 -18.95 10.72 3.34
N GLU A 69 -19.54 9.59 2.95
CA GLU A 69 -20.95 9.27 3.21
C GLU A 69 -21.12 8.56 4.56
N THR A 70 -20.32 7.53 4.84
CA THR A 70 -20.46 6.69 6.05
C THR A 70 -19.52 7.07 7.20
N LEU A 71 -18.48 7.86 6.91
CA LEU A 71 -17.37 8.19 7.82
C LEU A 71 -16.47 7.00 8.20
N ASP A 72 -16.64 5.85 7.56
CA ASP A 72 -15.77 4.70 7.78
C ASP A 72 -14.38 4.94 7.21
N THR A 73 -13.36 4.42 7.90
CA THR A 73 -12.01 4.33 7.34
C THR A 73 -11.94 3.14 6.41
N VAL A 74 -11.52 3.37 5.18
CA VAL A 74 -11.42 2.37 4.14
C VAL A 74 -10.01 2.33 3.55
N ARG A 75 -9.55 1.13 3.21
CA ARG A 75 -8.37 0.88 2.40
C ARG A 75 -8.80 0.59 0.97
N ILE A 76 -8.21 1.30 0.00
CA ILE A 76 -8.37 1.02 -1.43
C ILE A 76 -7.06 0.42 -1.92
N LEU A 77 -7.08 -0.85 -2.34
CA LEU A 77 -5.96 -1.48 -3.02
C LEU A 77 -6.11 -1.29 -4.53
N SER A 78 -5.15 -0.61 -5.12
CA SER A 78 -5.10 -0.33 -6.56
C SER A 78 -3.90 -1.02 -7.20
N LEU A 79 -4.12 -1.55 -8.39
CA LEU A 79 -3.02 -1.89 -9.29
C LEU A 79 -2.38 -0.61 -9.79
N CYS A 80 -1.10 -0.42 -9.52
CA CYS A 80 -0.25 0.51 -10.28
C CYS A 80 -0.86 1.94 -10.43
N GLN A 81 -1.41 2.51 -9.37
CA GLN A 81 -1.98 3.85 -9.42
C GLN A 81 -1.02 4.87 -8.82
N LYS A 82 -0.22 5.51 -9.68
CA LYS A 82 0.62 6.63 -9.25
C LYS A 82 -0.24 7.79 -8.78
N TYR A 83 0.15 8.34 -7.64
CA TYR A 83 -0.49 9.49 -7.04
C TYR A 83 0.56 10.35 -6.36
N GLU A 84 0.63 11.62 -6.74
CA GLU A 84 1.43 12.60 -6.03
C GLU A 84 0.64 13.03 -4.80
N PHE A 85 1.02 12.60 -3.61
CA PHE A 85 0.37 13.07 -2.39
C PHE A 85 0.69 14.56 -2.21
N VAL A 86 -0.33 15.42 -2.26
CA VAL A 86 -0.20 16.86 -1.95
C VAL A 86 -1.12 17.11 -0.77
N GLU A 87 -0.53 17.54 0.33
CA GLU A 87 -1.23 17.83 1.58
C GLU A 87 -2.32 18.89 1.37
N GLY A 88 -3.50 18.71 1.96
CA GLY A 88 -4.59 19.70 1.94
C GLY A 88 -5.63 19.59 0.80
N LYS A 89 -5.45 18.68 -0.17
CA LYS A 89 -6.53 18.27 -1.09
C LYS A 89 -6.59 16.75 -1.15
N LYS A 90 -7.74 16.25 -1.62
CA LYS A 90 -7.93 15.04 -2.45
C LYS A 90 -8.96 14.09 -1.88
N ILE A 91 -10.20 14.54 -2.01
CA ILE A 91 -11.32 13.63 -2.11
C ILE A 91 -11.21 12.97 -3.49
N GLY A 92 -10.88 11.67 -3.51
CA GLY A 92 -10.95 10.85 -4.71
C GLY A 92 -12.34 10.26 -4.89
N SER A 93 -12.70 9.91 -6.12
CA SER A 93 -13.94 9.16 -6.42
C SER A 93 -13.56 7.71 -6.70
N PHE A 94 -14.10 6.79 -5.91
CA PHE A 94 -13.86 5.36 -6.10
C PHE A 94 -14.38 4.89 -7.46
N SER A 95 -13.57 4.05 -8.11
CA SER A 95 -13.90 3.36 -9.35
C SER A 95 -13.53 1.90 -9.24
N SER A 96 -14.49 1.02 -9.50
CA SER A 96 -14.30 -0.42 -9.54
C SER A 96 -13.86 -0.90 -10.93
N LYS A 97 -13.61 0.01 -11.89
CA LYS A 97 -13.32 -0.34 -13.29
C LYS A 97 -11.83 -0.41 -13.64
N GLY A 98 -10.94 -0.02 -12.72
CA GLY A 98 -9.49 -0.09 -12.97
C GLY A 98 -9.00 -1.53 -12.96
N ASN A 99 -8.57 -2.07 -14.13
CA ASN A 99 -7.93 -3.38 -14.32
C ASN A 99 -8.41 -4.49 -13.35
N MET A 100 -9.72 -4.62 -13.24
CA MET A 100 -10.39 -5.33 -12.15
C MET A 100 -10.53 -6.84 -12.40
N SER A 101 -10.53 -7.26 -13.67
CA SER A 101 -10.77 -8.65 -14.09
C SER A 101 -9.75 -9.59 -13.46
N ASP A 102 -8.46 -9.31 -13.64
CA ASP A 102 -7.36 -10.16 -13.15
C ASP A 102 -7.24 -10.19 -11.61
N LEU A 103 -7.88 -9.26 -10.90
CA LEU A 103 -7.87 -9.22 -9.44
C LEU A 103 -9.03 -9.96 -8.81
N ILE A 104 -10.23 -9.70 -9.30
CA ILE A 104 -11.44 -10.32 -8.78
C ILE A 104 -11.45 -11.81 -9.13
N ASP A 105 -10.94 -12.19 -10.30
CA ASP A 105 -10.83 -13.61 -10.67
C ASP A 105 -9.81 -14.38 -9.80
N LYS A 106 -8.81 -13.69 -9.24
CA LYS A 106 -7.79 -14.28 -8.34
C LYS A 106 -8.19 -14.26 -6.85
N ILE A 107 -8.92 -13.23 -6.40
CA ILE A 107 -9.37 -13.10 -5.00
C ILE A 107 -10.72 -13.81 -4.79
N GLY A 108 -11.60 -13.82 -5.80
CA GLY A 108 -12.95 -14.38 -5.75
C GLY A 108 -12.98 -15.92 -5.72
N ASN A 109 -11.92 -16.59 -6.19
CA ASN A 109 -11.66 -18.01 -5.93
C ASN A 109 -10.97 -18.23 -4.56
N GLN A 110 -11.23 -17.36 -3.58
CA GLN A 110 -11.09 -17.52 -2.13
C GLN A 110 -10.06 -18.59 -1.65
N TYR A 111 -8.76 -18.45 -1.96
CA TYR A 111 -7.67 -19.35 -1.52
C TYR A 111 -7.46 -20.68 -2.28
N GLY A 112 -7.87 -20.76 -3.55
CA GLY A 112 -7.41 -21.77 -4.50
C GLY A 112 -6.21 -21.27 -5.32
N LEU A 113 -5.02 -21.36 -4.74
CA LEU A 113 -3.72 -21.05 -5.38
C LEU A 113 -3.48 -21.96 -6.59
N ASP A 114 -3.83 -21.50 -7.78
CA ASP A 114 -3.32 -22.08 -9.00
C ASP A 114 -1.81 -21.74 -9.10
N ASN A 115 -0.97 -22.77 -9.26
CA ASN A 115 0.49 -22.79 -9.04
C ASN A 115 1.35 -21.93 -10.00
N SER A 116 0.82 -20.80 -10.45
CA SER A 116 1.56 -19.74 -11.13
C SER A 116 2.03 -18.74 -10.08
N SER A 117 3.18 -19.02 -9.46
CA SER A 117 3.86 -18.37 -8.32
C SER A 117 4.17 -16.86 -8.48
N ASP A 118 3.12 -16.08 -8.63
CA ASP A 118 3.20 -14.66 -8.89
C ASP A 118 2.68 -13.91 -7.65
N GLU A 119 3.43 -14.06 -6.56
CA GLU A 119 3.19 -13.45 -5.25
C GLU A 119 2.88 -11.95 -5.41
N LYS A 120 1.70 -11.55 -4.93
CA LYS A 120 1.27 -10.15 -5.01
C LYS A 120 1.50 -9.48 -3.66
N MET A 121 2.26 -8.39 -3.70
CA MET A 121 2.75 -7.72 -2.50
C MET A 121 2.01 -6.39 -2.29
N VAL A 122 1.57 -6.11 -1.07
CA VAL A 122 1.01 -4.82 -0.66
C VAL A 122 2.12 -3.95 -0.10
N VAL A 123 2.19 -2.71 -0.55
CA VAL A 123 3.24 -1.76 -0.13
C VAL A 123 2.77 -0.96 1.07
N PHE A 124 3.50 -1.00 2.18
CA PHE A 124 3.24 -0.24 3.40
C PHE A 124 4.36 0.78 3.65
N ASN A 125 4.00 1.96 4.13
CA ASN A 125 4.95 2.95 4.59
C ASN A 125 5.28 2.70 6.07
N LYS A 126 6.55 2.38 6.37
CA LYS A 126 7.01 2.08 7.74
C LYS A 126 6.81 3.26 8.69
N GLU A 127 6.95 4.49 8.20
CA GLU A 127 6.74 5.72 8.97
C GLU A 127 5.27 5.91 9.40
N ARG A 128 4.34 5.14 8.81
CA ARG A 128 2.91 5.14 9.13
C ARG A 128 2.38 3.76 9.49
N SER A 129 3.25 2.84 9.90
CA SER A 129 2.92 1.44 10.14
C SER A 129 1.74 1.24 11.10
N ASP A 130 1.67 1.97 12.22
CA ASP A 130 0.55 1.91 13.17
C ASP A 130 -0.82 2.19 12.52
N PHE A 131 -0.84 3.08 11.53
CA PHE A 131 -2.05 3.42 10.79
C PHE A 131 -2.28 2.48 9.60
N GLU A 132 -1.24 2.17 8.84
CA GLU A 132 -1.37 1.39 7.60
C GLU A 132 -1.52 -0.11 7.83
N LEU A 133 -1.07 -0.65 8.96
CA LEU A 133 -1.28 -2.06 9.33
C LEU A 133 -2.60 -2.32 10.06
N GLY A 134 -3.36 -1.26 10.34
CA GLY A 134 -4.69 -1.39 10.94
C GLY A 134 -5.64 -2.25 10.10
N ASN A 135 -6.56 -2.93 10.79
CA ASN A 135 -7.63 -3.67 10.14
C ASN A 135 -8.69 -2.69 9.62
N HIS A 136 -8.52 -2.26 8.36
CA HIS A 136 -9.45 -1.38 7.68
C HIS A 136 -10.30 -2.20 6.71
N ILE A 137 -11.57 -1.81 6.60
CA ILE A 137 -12.45 -2.29 5.53
C ILE A 137 -11.75 -2.04 4.19
N THR A 138 -11.55 -3.09 3.40
CA THR A 138 -10.72 -3.04 2.21
C THR A 138 -11.56 -3.18 0.96
N ALA A 139 -11.32 -2.33 -0.03
CA ALA A 139 -11.90 -2.45 -1.36
C ALA A 139 -10.81 -2.49 -2.41
N ILE A 140 -11.08 -3.24 -3.47
CA ILE A 140 -10.23 -3.27 -4.66
C ILE A 140 -10.75 -2.22 -5.64
N GLY A 141 -9.87 -1.39 -6.18
CA GLY A 141 -10.23 -0.42 -7.22
C GLY A 141 -9.23 0.71 -7.32
N SER A 142 -9.63 1.82 -7.92
CA SER A 142 -8.82 3.02 -8.06
C SER A 142 -9.56 4.27 -7.57
N LEU A 143 -8.82 5.35 -7.34
CA LEU A 143 -9.39 6.66 -7.00
C LEU A 143 -9.20 7.65 -8.15
N GLY A 144 -10.29 8.17 -8.70
CA GLY A 144 -10.23 9.30 -9.64
C GLY A 144 -10.11 10.63 -8.89
N PHE A 145 -9.07 11.41 -9.18
CA PHE A 145 -8.86 12.74 -8.60
C PHE A 145 -9.13 13.81 -9.66
N GLN A 146 -9.84 14.88 -9.29
CA GLN A 146 -10.10 16.07 -10.12
C GLN A 146 -9.23 17.24 -9.68
#